data_AF-A0A0X3NF80-F1
#
_entry.id   AF-A0A0X3NF80-F1
#
_cell.length_a   1.000
_cell.length_b   1.000
_cell.length_c   1.000
_cell.angle_alpha   90.00
_cell.angle_beta   90.00
_cell.angle_gamma   90.00
#
_symmetry.space_group_name_H-M   'P 1'
#
loop_
_entity.id
_entity.type
_entity.pdbx_description
1 polymer ?
#
loop_
_entity_poly.entity_id
_entity_poly.type
_entity_poly.pdbx_seq_one_letter_code
_entity_poly.pdbx_strand_id
1 'polypeptide(L)'
;ECLPIDEGRAADLSSIEKVARLIARTNQTSAITVVLSTVPIGATDHISQILHANGNDASKFVVLSNPHFISEGQVMHDLLQPDHVIIGGDLQSNRSLHAINLLKQIYTRWVPDQKIVTVSTRSAEVSKLVTNAFLAQRVSSVNALSGLCEETAADVRQVAEAVGRDVRVGPYFLQASLGFGGNTLPKDVRHLVYMCESLNLPVVANYWGSVLAVNDYQVSRFFRKITAHFCETLGDKRIALFGCTFKAGTPDVCDSPAITICSRLVKEKATVTIYDPLARKDETFDAISGQLGGTSVGQQVIWCASPAEAAAGADGIIICTNLDEFKTLDYAKIYASMRKPASLFDGRLIVDHRHLMKIGFRVEAVGVSLQ
;
A
#
# COMPACT_ATOMS: atom_id res chain seq x y z
N GLU A 1 -15.94 -4.57 1.69
CA GLU A 1 -14.50 -4.31 1.49
C GLU A 1 -13.91 -3.79 2.78
N CYS A 2 -12.67 -4.20 3.07
CA CYS A 2 -11.83 -3.79 4.21
C CYS A 2 -12.54 -3.66 5.55
N LEU A 3 -12.54 -4.75 6.31
CA LEU A 3 -12.86 -4.68 7.74
C LEU A 3 -11.86 -3.72 8.41
N PRO A 4 -12.33 -2.67 9.10
CA PRO A 4 -11.45 -1.83 9.89
C PRO A 4 -10.72 -2.72 10.89
N ILE A 5 -9.42 -2.48 11.06
CA ILE A 5 -8.71 -2.98 12.22
C ILE A 5 -9.03 -1.95 13.30
N ASP A 6 -9.79 -2.33 14.32
CA ASP A 6 -9.92 -1.52 15.54
C ASP A 6 -8.50 -1.32 16.12
N GLU A 7 -8.29 -0.44 17.10
CA GLU A 7 -6.96 -0.18 17.68
C GLU A 7 -6.19 -1.44 18.18
N GLY A 8 -6.84 -2.62 18.21
CA GLY A 8 -6.20 -3.94 18.24
C GLY A 8 -6.10 -4.57 16.85
N ARG A 9 -4.90 -5.07 16.50
CA ARG A 9 -4.43 -5.68 15.22
C ARG A 9 -5.31 -6.76 14.54
N ALA A 10 -6.51 -7.05 15.05
CA ALA A 10 -7.50 -7.99 14.52
C ALA A 10 -8.50 -7.29 13.58
N ALA A 11 -8.99 -8.00 12.57
CA ALA A 11 -10.01 -7.46 11.67
C ALA A 11 -11.41 -7.48 12.30
N ASP A 12 -12.16 -6.39 12.19
CA ASP A 12 -13.55 -6.31 12.67
C ASP A 12 -14.51 -7.09 11.76
N LEU A 13 -14.99 -8.26 12.21
CA LEU A 13 -15.95 -9.06 11.44
C LEU A 13 -17.40 -8.57 11.54
N SER A 14 -17.71 -7.54 12.34
CA SER A 14 -19.08 -7.16 12.72
C SER A 14 -20.03 -6.97 11.53
N SER A 15 -19.55 -6.34 10.47
CA SER A 15 -20.35 -6.07 9.27
C SER A 15 -20.65 -7.36 8.48
N ILE A 16 -19.67 -8.25 8.38
CA ILE A 16 -19.84 -9.54 7.70
C ILE A 16 -20.76 -10.45 8.49
N GLU A 17 -20.67 -10.46 9.82
CA GLU A 17 -21.58 -11.22 10.68
C GLU A 17 -23.03 -10.75 10.54
N LYS A 18 -23.27 -9.43 10.50
CA LYS A 18 -24.61 -8.86 10.28
C LYS A 18 -25.20 -9.33 8.96
N VAL A 19 -24.40 -9.34 7.88
CA VAL A 19 -24.82 -9.83 6.56
C VAL A 19 -25.11 -11.33 6.60
N ALA A 20 -24.26 -12.13 7.25
CA ALA A 20 -24.49 -13.57 7.40
C ALA A 20 -25.80 -13.87 8.14
N ARG A 21 -26.09 -13.16 9.23
CA ARG A 21 -27.37 -13.28 9.96
C ARG A 21 -28.56 -12.86 9.12
N LEU A 22 -28.41 -11.81 8.30
CA LEU A 22 -29.46 -11.38 7.38
C LEU A 22 -29.77 -12.47 6.34
N ILE A 23 -28.74 -13.03 5.70
CA ILE A 23 -28.89 -14.13 4.72
C ILE A 23 -29.59 -15.34 5.36
N ALA A 24 -29.19 -15.71 6.58
CA ALA A 24 -29.78 -16.85 7.29
C ALA A 24 -31.29 -16.67 7.54
N ARG A 25 -31.73 -15.45 7.88
CA ARG A 25 -33.13 -15.14 8.17
C ARG A 25 -34.00 -15.01 6.94
N THR A 26 -33.46 -14.47 5.84
CA THR A 26 -34.26 -14.15 4.65
C THR A 26 -34.29 -15.28 3.63
N ASN A 27 -33.26 -16.14 3.60
CA ASN A 27 -33.16 -17.14 2.57
C ASN A 27 -33.94 -18.42 2.92
N GLN A 28 -34.95 -18.73 2.12
CA GLN A 28 -35.80 -19.91 2.30
C GLN A 28 -35.29 -21.15 1.57
N THR A 29 -34.36 -20.98 0.62
CA THR A 29 -33.88 -22.02 -0.29
C THR A 29 -32.39 -22.33 -0.11
N SER A 30 -31.91 -23.42 -0.71
CA SER A 30 -30.48 -23.74 -0.70
C SER A 30 -29.67 -22.70 -1.47
N ALA A 31 -28.57 -22.22 -0.91
CA ALA A 31 -27.71 -21.23 -1.55
C ALA A 31 -26.22 -21.49 -1.31
N ILE A 32 -25.42 -21.01 -2.27
CA ILE A 32 -23.97 -20.90 -2.17
C ILE A 32 -23.66 -19.46 -1.80
N THR A 33 -23.06 -19.26 -0.63
CA THR A 33 -22.59 -17.96 -0.16
C THR A 33 -21.10 -17.85 -0.43
N VAL A 34 -20.68 -16.81 -1.13
CA VAL A 34 -19.26 -16.60 -1.48
C VAL A 34 -18.72 -15.40 -0.71
N VAL A 35 -17.67 -15.60 0.08
CA VAL A 35 -16.95 -14.53 0.78
C VAL A 35 -15.92 -13.95 -0.17
N LEU A 36 -16.27 -12.83 -0.80
CA LEU A 36 -15.42 -12.06 -1.72
C LEU A 36 -14.80 -10.85 -0.98
N SER A 37 -13.87 -11.13 -0.07
CA SER A 37 -13.14 -10.11 0.68
C SER A 37 -11.84 -10.69 1.24
N THR A 38 -10.86 -9.84 1.55
CA THR A 38 -9.80 -10.22 2.47
C THR A 38 -10.39 -10.34 3.87
N VAL A 39 -10.33 -11.53 4.45
CA VAL A 39 -10.84 -11.85 5.80
C VAL A 39 -9.80 -12.63 6.60
N PRO A 40 -9.85 -12.61 7.95
CA PRO A 40 -9.03 -13.49 8.79
C PRO A 40 -9.18 -14.97 8.47
N ILE A 41 -8.13 -15.73 8.79
CA ILE A 41 -8.17 -17.20 8.68
C ILE A 41 -9.26 -17.72 9.63
N GLY A 42 -10.18 -18.52 9.10
CA GLY A 42 -11.32 -19.07 9.82
C GLY A 42 -12.58 -18.19 9.80
N ALA A 43 -12.53 -16.99 9.20
CA ALA A 43 -13.71 -16.13 9.09
C ALA A 43 -14.82 -16.79 8.26
N THR A 44 -14.45 -17.49 7.18
CA THR A 44 -15.43 -18.23 6.36
C THR A 44 -16.07 -19.38 7.13
N ASP A 45 -15.31 -20.08 7.97
CA ASP A 45 -15.83 -21.13 8.87
C ASP A 45 -16.82 -20.52 9.88
N HIS A 46 -16.49 -19.37 10.46
CA HIS A 46 -17.36 -18.63 11.39
C HIS A 46 -18.66 -18.16 10.72
N ILE A 47 -18.58 -17.64 9.50
CA ILE A 47 -19.77 -17.26 8.69
C ILE A 47 -20.64 -18.49 8.43
N SER A 48 -20.03 -19.64 8.13
CA SER A 48 -20.74 -20.90 7.97
C SER A 48 -21.49 -21.28 9.24
N GLN A 49 -20.84 -21.19 10.41
CA GLN A 49 -21.48 -21.43 11.70
C GLN A 49 -22.67 -20.50 11.96
N ILE A 50 -22.54 -19.20 11.66
CA ILE A 50 -23.64 -18.24 11.78
C ILE A 50 -24.83 -18.62 10.89
N LEU A 51 -24.57 -18.95 9.62
CA LEU A 51 -25.61 -19.35 8.68
C LEU A 51 -26.33 -20.62 9.14
N HIS A 52 -25.58 -21.62 9.62
CA HIS A 52 -26.15 -22.87 10.11
C HIS A 52 -26.94 -22.70 11.42
N ALA A 53 -26.48 -21.85 12.34
CA ALA A 53 -27.13 -21.64 13.63
C ALA A 53 -28.39 -20.77 13.55
N ASN A 54 -28.52 -19.92 12.53
CA ASN A 54 -29.64 -18.99 12.37
C ASN A 54 -30.59 -19.39 11.23
N GLY A 55 -30.23 -20.39 10.43
CA GLY A 55 -31.08 -20.94 9.38
C GLY A 55 -32.02 -22.02 9.90
N ASN A 56 -33.17 -22.18 9.26
CA ASN A 56 -34.14 -23.24 9.62
C ASN A 56 -33.62 -24.66 9.30
N ASP A 57 -32.56 -24.79 8.48
CA ASP A 57 -31.95 -26.05 8.11
C ASP A 57 -30.48 -25.82 7.73
N ALA A 58 -29.56 -26.41 8.50
CA ALA A 58 -28.13 -26.28 8.27
C ALA A 58 -27.72 -26.82 6.88
N SER A 59 -28.44 -27.79 6.33
CA SER A 59 -28.19 -28.33 5.00
C SER A 59 -28.61 -27.40 3.85
N LYS A 60 -28.95 -26.12 4.10
CA LYS A 60 -29.27 -25.14 3.05
C LYS A 60 -28.08 -24.31 2.57
N PHE A 61 -27.02 -24.19 3.35
CA PHE A 61 -25.92 -23.29 3.01
C PHE A 61 -24.64 -24.04 2.68
N VAL A 62 -23.94 -23.56 1.65
CA VAL A 62 -22.53 -23.87 1.41
C VAL A 62 -21.80 -22.54 1.36
N VAL A 63 -20.73 -22.40 2.13
CA VAL A 63 -19.92 -21.17 2.15
C VAL A 63 -18.59 -21.45 1.45
N LEU A 64 -18.23 -20.58 0.51
CA LEU A 64 -16.95 -20.60 -0.20
C LEU A 64 -16.15 -19.35 0.13
N SER A 65 -14.82 -19.47 0.14
CA SER A 65 -13.90 -18.34 0.18
C SER A 65 -13.42 -18.04 -1.23
N ASN A 66 -13.47 -16.79 -1.68
CA ASN A 66 -13.00 -16.41 -3.00
C ASN A 66 -12.34 -15.04 -2.91
N PRO A 67 -11.09 -14.97 -2.42
CA PRO A 67 -10.41 -13.69 -2.26
C PRO A 67 -10.17 -13.02 -3.62
N HIS A 68 -10.24 -11.69 -3.64
CA HIS A 68 -9.97 -10.89 -4.83
C HIS A 68 -8.51 -10.39 -4.86
N PHE A 69 -7.94 -10.25 -6.06
CA PHE A 69 -6.55 -9.80 -6.28
C PHE A 69 -6.47 -8.51 -7.11
N ILE A 70 -7.45 -7.62 -6.91
CA ILE A 70 -7.51 -6.34 -7.62
C ILE A 70 -6.53 -5.31 -7.03
N SER A 71 -6.05 -4.43 -7.89
CA SER A 71 -5.22 -3.29 -7.56
C SER A 71 -5.95 -2.00 -7.89
N GLU A 72 -5.94 -1.04 -6.95
CA GLU A 72 -6.47 0.30 -7.22
C GLU A 72 -5.80 0.93 -8.45
N GLY A 73 -6.59 1.61 -9.29
CA GLY A 73 -6.14 2.22 -10.54
C GLY A 73 -6.29 1.32 -11.78
N GLN A 74 -6.48 0.00 -11.62
CA GLN A 74 -6.62 -0.95 -12.75
C GLN A 74 -7.65 -2.07 -12.51
N VAL A 75 -8.63 -1.81 -11.65
CA VAL A 75 -9.64 -2.79 -11.20
C VAL A 75 -10.32 -3.53 -12.36
N MET A 76 -10.71 -2.83 -13.43
CA MET A 76 -11.36 -3.46 -14.58
C MET A 76 -10.44 -4.43 -15.33
N HIS A 77 -9.15 -4.09 -15.45
CA HIS A 77 -8.17 -4.97 -16.07
C HIS A 77 -7.98 -6.24 -15.23
N ASP A 78 -7.79 -6.08 -13.91
CA ASP A 78 -7.57 -7.21 -12.99
C ASP A 78 -8.79 -8.15 -12.91
N LEU A 79 -10.02 -7.63 -13.07
CA LEU A 79 -11.25 -8.45 -13.09
C LEU A 79 -11.43 -9.21 -14.41
N LEU A 80 -11.09 -8.58 -15.54
CA LEU A 80 -11.26 -9.16 -16.88
C LEU A 80 -10.11 -10.09 -17.27
N GLN A 81 -8.90 -9.83 -16.78
CA GLN A 81 -7.68 -10.58 -17.09
C GLN A 81 -6.88 -10.91 -15.83
N PRO A 82 -7.48 -11.63 -14.85
CA PRO A 82 -6.78 -11.95 -13.62
C PRO A 82 -5.56 -12.84 -13.90
N ASP A 83 -4.50 -12.69 -13.11
CA ASP A 83 -3.37 -13.62 -13.11
C ASP A 83 -3.83 -15.02 -12.67
N HIS A 84 -4.67 -15.06 -11.63
CA HIS A 84 -5.30 -16.26 -11.12
C HIS A 84 -6.59 -15.93 -10.34
N VAL A 85 -7.44 -16.94 -10.15
CA VAL A 85 -8.63 -16.91 -9.30
C VAL A 85 -8.50 -18.03 -8.28
N ILE A 86 -8.71 -17.73 -7.00
CA ILE A 86 -8.68 -18.75 -5.93
C ILE A 86 -10.11 -19.02 -5.46
N ILE A 87 -10.50 -20.29 -5.42
CA ILE A 87 -11.76 -20.75 -4.86
C ILE A 87 -11.47 -21.72 -3.73
N GLY A 88 -11.84 -21.34 -2.51
CA GLY A 88 -11.73 -22.13 -1.29
C GLY A 88 -13.06 -22.76 -0.90
N GLY A 89 -13.03 -24.05 -0.54
CA GLY A 89 -14.17 -24.76 0.05
C GLY A 89 -13.73 -26.03 0.78
N ASP A 90 -14.69 -26.83 1.24
CA ASP A 90 -14.41 -28.13 1.85
C ASP A 90 -14.20 -29.19 0.76
N LEU A 91 -12.96 -29.60 0.57
CA LEU A 91 -12.57 -30.56 -0.46
C LEU A 91 -13.03 -32.00 -0.16
N GLN A 92 -13.54 -32.28 1.04
CA GLN A 92 -14.06 -33.61 1.42
C GLN A 92 -15.60 -33.69 1.29
N SER A 93 -16.27 -32.55 1.10
CA SER A 93 -17.73 -32.48 0.99
C SER A 93 -18.17 -32.45 -0.47
N ASN A 94 -18.91 -33.48 -0.92
CA ASN A 94 -19.51 -33.52 -2.26
C ASN A 94 -20.33 -32.26 -2.58
N ARG A 95 -21.00 -31.71 -1.57
CA ARG A 95 -21.82 -30.52 -1.71
C ARG A 95 -20.96 -29.27 -1.92
N SER A 96 -19.84 -29.17 -1.20
CA SER A 96 -18.89 -28.07 -1.39
C SER A 96 -18.15 -28.19 -2.71
N LEU A 97 -17.75 -29.40 -3.13
CA LEU A 97 -17.18 -29.65 -4.46
C LEU A 97 -18.15 -29.25 -5.59
N HIS A 98 -19.44 -29.55 -5.45
CA HIS A 98 -20.46 -29.09 -6.38
C HIS A 98 -20.52 -27.55 -6.45
N ALA A 99 -20.52 -26.87 -5.30
CA ALA A 99 -20.52 -25.41 -5.23
C ALA A 99 -19.26 -24.78 -5.84
N ILE A 100 -18.08 -25.35 -5.56
CA ILE A 100 -16.80 -24.94 -6.17
C ILE A 100 -16.90 -25.04 -7.69
N ASN A 101 -17.42 -26.16 -8.21
CA ASN A 101 -17.56 -26.36 -9.65
C ASN A 101 -18.54 -25.36 -10.29
N LEU A 102 -19.66 -25.03 -9.63
CA LEU A 102 -20.59 -24.01 -10.12
C LEU A 102 -19.94 -22.63 -10.17
N LEU A 103 -19.22 -22.22 -9.13
CA LEU A 103 -18.50 -20.94 -9.13
C LEU A 103 -17.39 -20.92 -10.20
N LYS A 104 -16.67 -22.04 -10.35
CA LYS A 104 -15.67 -22.23 -11.40
C LYS A 104 -16.28 -22.07 -12.79
N GLN A 105 -17.46 -22.65 -13.05
CA GLN A 105 -18.18 -22.49 -14.33
C GLN A 105 -18.50 -21.03 -14.66
N ILE A 106 -18.80 -20.20 -13.66
CA ILE A 106 -18.99 -18.76 -13.85
C ILE A 106 -17.69 -18.13 -14.35
N TYR A 107 -16.58 -18.34 -13.63
CA TYR A 107 -15.28 -17.77 -14.00
C TYR A 107 -14.78 -18.25 -15.36
N THR A 108 -14.98 -19.52 -15.71
CA THR A 108 -14.52 -20.09 -16.99
C THR A 108 -15.18 -19.46 -18.23
N ARG A 109 -16.19 -18.58 -18.04
CA ARG A 109 -16.75 -17.78 -19.13
C ARG A 109 -15.75 -16.77 -19.71
N TRP A 110 -14.77 -16.31 -18.92
CA TRP A 110 -13.73 -15.38 -19.40
C TRP A 110 -12.32 -15.67 -18.85
N VAL A 111 -12.18 -16.48 -17.79
CA VAL A 111 -10.89 -16.86 -17.20
C VAL A 111 -10.48 -18.26 -17.67
N PRO A 112 -9.29 -18.46 -18.24
CA PRO A 112 -8.77 -19.79 -18.57
C PRO A 112 -8.73 -20.72 -17.36
N ASP A 113 -9.14 -21.98 -17.54
CA ASP A 113 -9.25 -22.96 -16.44
C ASP A 113 -7.96 -23.11 -15.62
N GLN A 114 -6.81 -23.10 -16.31
CA GLN A 114 -5.47 -23.18 -15.72
C GLN A 114 -5.11 -22.04 -14.76
N LYS A 115 -5.84 -20.92 -14.82
CA LYS A 115 -5.69 -19.78 -13.90
C LYS A 115 -6.62 -19.89 -12.68
N ILE A 116 -7.50 -20.90 -12.61
CA ILE A 116 -8.42 -21.09 -11.50
C ILE A 116 -7.86 -22.17 -10.57
N VAL A 117 -7.54 -21.78 -9.34
CA VAL A 117 -6.96 -22.65 -8.31
C VAL A 117 -8.01 -22.97 -7.26
N THR A 118 -8.35 -24.25 -7.10
CA THR A 118 -9.29 -24.73 -6.09
C THR A 118 -8.54 -25.31 -4.89
N VAL A 119 -8.81 -24.81 -3.68
CA VAL A 119 -8.10 -25.18 -2.44
C VAL A 119 -9.06 -25.32 -1.26
N SER A 120 -8.55 -25.69 -0.09
CA SER A 120 -9.34 -25.64 1.14
C SER A 120 -9.74 -24.20 1.50
N THR A 121 -10.84 -24.01 2.22
CA THR A 121 -11.31 -22.68 2.67
C THR A 121 -10.21 -21.87 3.35
N ARG A 122 -9.54 -22.45 4.35
CA ARG A 122 -8.45 -21.77 5.09
C ARG A 122 -7.24 -21.52 4.20
N SER A 123 -6.91 -22.43 3.30
CA SER A 123 -5.83 -22.21 2.32
C SER A 123 -6.10 -21.01 1.42
N ALA A 124 -7.35 -20.78 1.00
CA ALA A 124 -7.71 -19.60 0.22
C ALA A 124 -7.51 -18.30 1.01
N GLU A 125 -7.97 -18.27 2.28
CA GLU A 125 -7.81 -17.12 3.16
C GLU A 125 -6.33 -16.79 3.44
N VAL A 126 -5.52 -17.80 3.76
CA VAL A 126 -4.07 -17.65 3.96
C VAL A 126 -3.40 -17.14 2.69
N SER A 127 -3.75 -17.69 1.53
CA SER A 127 -3.11 -17.34 0.26
C SER A 127 -3.23 -15.84 -0.04
N LYS A 128 -4.37 -15.22 0.28
CA LYS A 128 -4.55 -13.77 0.07
C LYS A 128 -3.59 -12.94 0.93
N LEU A 129 -3.51 -13.25 2.23
CA LEU A 129 -2.65 -12.52 3.17
C LEU A 129 -1.17 -12.71 2.82
N VAL A 130 -0.79 -13.94 2.48
CA VAL A 130 0.60 -14.29 2.14
C VAL A 130 1.03 -13.65 0.81
N THR A 131 0.18 -13.64 -0.22
CA THR A 131 0.49 -12.93 -1.48
C THR A 131 0.80 -11.46 -1.24
N ASN A 132 -0.04 -10.77 -0.46
CA ASN A 132 0.19 -9.36 -0.13
C ASN A 132 1.45 -9.17 0.73
N ALA A 133 1.75 -10.09 1.65
CA ALA A 133 2.97 -10.06 2.45
C ALA A 133 4.23 -10.24 1.58
N PHE A 134 4.21 -11.12 0.58
CA PHE A 134 5.31 -11.26 -0.37
C PHE A 134 5.51 -10.00 -1.24
N LEU A 135 4.43 -9.36 -1.70
CA LEU A 135 4.52 -8.09 -2.43
C LEU A 135 5.15 -6.99 -1.57
N ALA A 136 4.70 -6.84 -0.32
CA ALA A 136 5.26 -5.90 0.64
C ALA A 136 6.74 -6.21 0.95
N GLN A 137 7.06 -7.49 1.13
CA GLN A 137 8.42 -7.95 1.39
C GLN A 137 9.37 -7.54 0.27
N ARG A 138 9.01 -7.72 -1.00
CA ARG A 138 9.87 -7.34 -2.14
C ARG A 138 10.20 -5.85 -2.13
N VAL A 139 9.21 -5.00 -1.85
CA VAL A 139 9.40 -3.55 -1.73
C VAL A 139 10.32 -3.22 -0.55
N SER A 140 10.11 -3.83 0.63
CA SER A 140 11.01 -3.64 1.77
C SER A 140 12.42 -4.14 1.51
N SER A 141 12.58 -5.29 0.83
CA SER A 141 13.89 -5.83 0.48
C SER A 141 14.68 -4.87 -0.41
N VAL A 142 14.06 -4.32 -1.47
CA VAL A 142 14.76 -3.36 -2.33
C VAL A 142 15.00 -2.02 -1.63
N ASN A 143 14.10 -1.59 -0.73
CA ASN A 143 14.31 -0.40 0.10
C ASN A 143 15.47 -0.58 1.09
N ALA A 144 15.62 -1.75 1.71
CA ALA A 144 16.79 -2.05 2.54
C ALA A 144 18.09 -2.00 1.72
N LEU A 145 18.08 -2.58 0.51
CA LEU A 145 19.20 -2.51 -0.42
C LEU A 145 19.51 -1.08 -0.87
N SER A 146 18.51 -0.20 -0.97
CA SER A 146 18.71 1.21 -1.31
C SER A 146 19.64 1.91 -0.31
N GLY A 147 19.50 1.63 0.99
CA GLY A 147 20.41 2.18 2.00
C GLY A 147 21.85 1.68 1.82
N LEU A 148 22.03 0.39 1.52
CA LEU A 148 23.35 -0.15 1.20
C LEU A 148 23.96 0.49 -0.04
N CYS A 149 23.15 0.70 -1.09
CA CYS A 149 23.61 1.29 -2.34
C CYS A 149 24.12 2.72 -2.14
N GLU A 150 23.42 3.52 -1.32
CA GLU A 150 23.83 4.89 -0.99
C GLU A 150 25.21 4.94 -0.31
N GLU A 151 25.48 4.04 0.65
CA GLU A 151 26.76 3.98 1.38
C GLU A 151 27.92 3.38 0.56
N THR A 152 27.61 2.62 -0.50
CA THR A 152 28.60 1.91 -1.32
C THR A 152 28.78 2.52 -2.71
N ALA A 153 28.11 3.65 -2.99
CA ALA A 153 28.06 4.29 -4.30
C ALA A 153 27.51 3.40 -5.45
N ALA A 154 26.71 2.39 -5.11
CA ALA A 154 25.95 1.63 -6.08
C ALA A 154 24.63 2.34 -6.42
N ASP A 155 24.00 1.95 -7.53
CA ASP A 155 22.69 2.45 -7.96
C ASP A 155 21.64 1.35 -7.78
N VAL A 156 20.67 1.58 -6.89
CA VAL A 156 19.61 0.61 -6.58
C VAL A 156 18.80 0.21 -7.81
N ARG A 157 18.67 1.08 -8.82
CA ARG A 157 17.93 0.76 -10.06
C ARG A 157 18.67 -0.29 -10.87
N GLN A 158 19.99 -0.14 -10.97
CA GLN A 158 20.84 -1.10 -11.68
C GLN A 158 20.89 -2.44 -10.95
N VAL A 159 20.97 -2.41 -9.61
CA VAL A 159 20.90 -3.62 -8.78
C VAL A 159 19.56 -4.33 -8.94
N ALA A 160 18.45 -3.60 -8.86
CA ALA A 160 17.10 -4.14 -9.04
C ALA A 160 16.90 -4.72 -10.45
N GLU A 161 17.40 -4.06 -11.49
CA GLU A 161 17.36 -4.57 -12.86
C GLU A 161 18.17 -5.87 -13.00
N ALA A 162 19.41 -5.88 -12.52
CA ALA A 162 20.29 -7.05 -12.62
C ALA A 162 19.70 -8.27 -11.90
N VAL A 163 19.21 -8.07 -10.67
CA VAL A 163 18.59 -9.14 -9.88
C VAL A 163 17.25 -9.58 -10.47
N GLY A 164 16.43 -8.63 -10.96
CA GLY A 164 15.11 -8.90 -11.52
C GLY A 164 15.12 -9.67 -12.84
N ARG A 165 16.26 -9.73 -13.54
CA ARG A 165 16.45 -10.58 -14.73
C ARG A 165 16.55 -12.06 -14.41
N ASP A 166 16.91 -12.43 -13.18
CA ASP A 166 16.83 -13.83 -12.76
C ASP A 166 15.35 -14.23 -12.65
N VAL A 167 14.91 -15.16 -13.50
CA VAL A 167 13.50 -15.58 -13.59
C VAL A 167 12.95 -16.16 -12.27
N ARG A 168 13.81 -16.61 -11.36
CA ARG A 168 13.40 -17.09 -10.03
C ARG A 168 13.04 -15.95 -9.09
N VAL A 169 13.58 -14.75 -9.34
CA VAL A 169 13.25 -13.53 -8.59
C VAL A 169 12.18 -12.72 -9.32
N GLY A 170 12.32 -12.55 -10.64
CA GLY A 170 11.42 -11.78 -11.48
C GLY A 170 11.54 -10.26 -11.29
N PRO A 171 11.04 -9.44 -12.25
CA PRO A 171 11.30 -8.00 -12.29
C PRO A 171 10.33 -7.13 -11.49
N TYR A 172 9.19 -7.68 -11.07
CA TYR A 172 8.09 -6.90 -10.50
C TYR A 172 8.30 -6.57 -9.01
N PHE A 173 7.73 -5.44 -8.54
CA PHE A 173 7.83 -4.98 -7.15
C PHE A 173 9.27 -4.82 -6.64
N LEU A 174 10.19 -4.43 -7.53
CA LEU A 174 11.60 -4.15 -7.22
C LEU A 174 11.97 -2.67 -7.39
N GLN A 175 10.98 -1.77 -7.40
CA GLN A 175 11.24 -0.33 -7.43
C GLN A 175 11.44 0.21 -6.00
N ALA A 176 12.65 0.67 -5.69
CA ALA A 176 12.92 1.39 -4.44
C ALA A 176 12.11 2.69 -4.37
N SER A 177 11.68 3.05 -3.16
CA SER A 177 10.86 4.24 -2.91
C SER A 177 10.97 4.70 -1.45
N LEU A 178 10.19 5.71 -1.08
CA LEU A 178 10.00 6.12 0.33
C LEU A 178 9.43 5.01 1.21
N GLY A 179 8.70 4.06 0.61
CA GLY A 179 7.94 3.03 1.32
C GLY A 179 6.66 2.68 0.58
N PHE A 180 6.07 1.54 0.91
CA PHE A 180 4.70 1.22 0.51
C PHE A 180 3.70 1.77 1.52
N GLY A 181 2.47 1.99 1.05
CA GLY A 181 1.33 2.44 1.85
C GLY A 181 0.03 1.84 1.34
N GLY A 182 -1.08 2.54 1.57
CA GLY A 182 -2.42 2.12 1.18
C GLY A 182 -3.07 1.18 2.20
N ASN A 183 -4.36 0.93 2.02
CA ASN A 183 -5.14 0.13 2.97
C ASN A 183 -4.90 -1.39 2.90
N THR A 184 -4.09 -1.86 1.96
CA THR A 184 -3.93 -3.30 1.68
C THR A 184 -2.64 -3.89 2.28
N LEU A 185 -1.47 -3.44 1.82
CA LEU A 185 -0.20 -4.10 2.17
C LEU A 185 0.16 -3.96 3.66
N PRO A 186 0.20 -2.76 4.25
CA PRO A 186 0.51 -2.62 5.68
C PRO A 186 -0.48 -3.38 6.56
N LYS A 187 -1.77 -3.25 6.25
CA LYS A 187 -2.88 -3.91 6.96
C LYS A 187 -2.73 -5.42 6.98
N ASP A 188 -2.53 -6.04 5.82
CA ASP A 188 -2.47 -7.50 5.71
C ASP A 188 -1.20 -8.09 6.33
N VAL A 189 -0.07 -7.38 6.27
CA VAL A 189 1.16 -7.80 6.97
C VAL A 189 0.99 -7.68 8.49
N ARG A 190 0.41 -6.58 9.01
CA ARG A 190 0.11 -6.44 10.45
C ARG A 190 -0.80 -7.56 10.95
N HIS A 191 -1.80 -7.90 10.15
CA HIS A 191 -2.71 -8.99 10.45
C HIS A 191 -2.01 -10.36 10.45
N LEU A 192 -1.13 -10.62 9.47
CA LEU A 192 -0.32 -11.84 9.45
C LEU A 192 0.57 -11.96 10.70
N VAL A 193 1.22 -10.88 11.10
CA VAL A 193 2.03 -10.81 12.35
C VAL A 193 1.16 -11.15 13.55
N TYR A 194 0.00 -10.49 13.69
CA TYR A 194 -0.92 -10.73 14.79
C TYR A 194 -1.40 -12.19 14.85
N MET A 195 -1.70 -12.81 13.70
CA MET A 195 -2.08 -14.22 13.67
C MET A 195 -0.92 -15.13 14.12
N CYS A 196 0.31 -14.84 13.68
CA CYS A 196 1.48 -15.59 14.14
C CYS A 196 1.70 -15.44 15.66
N GLU A 197 1.57 -14.24 16.21
CA GLU A 197 1.61 -14.00 17.66
C GLU A 197 0.52 -14.80 18.39
N SER A 198 -0.73 -14.73 17.90
CA SER A 198 -1.89 -15.41 18.49
C SER A 198 -1.77 -16.95 18.45
N LEU A 199 -1.03 -17.48 17.48
CA LEU A 199 -0.73 -18.91 17.35
C LEU A 199 0.57 -19.32 18.06
N ASN A 200 1.17 -18.44 18.84
CA ASN A 200 2.44 -18.66 19.55
C ASN A 200 3.61 -19.02 18.61
N LEU A 201 3.72 -18.31 17.48
CA LEU A 201 4.78 -18.44 16.47
C LEU A 201 5.66 -17.17 16.43
N PRO A 202 6.41 -16.85 17.51
CA PRO A 202 7.10 -15.56 17.63
C PRO A 202 8.19 -15.34 16.56
N VAL A 203 8.89 -16.40 16.13
CA VAL A 203 9.92 -16.28 15.08
C VAL A 203 9.31 -15.88 13.74
N VAL A 204 8.13 -16.44 13.41
CA VAL A 204 7.41 -16.13 12.17
C VAL A 204 6.80 -14.72 12.24
N ALA A 205 6.26 -14.34 13.40
CA ALA A 205 5.77 -12.99 13.65
C ALA A 205 6.88 -11.94 13.47
N ASN A 206 8.07 -12.18 14.04
CA ASN A 206 9.21 -11.28 13.91
C ASN A 206 9.71 -11.16 12.46
N TYR A 207 9.74 -12.28 11.72
CA TYR A 207 10.13 -12.28 10.31
C TYR A 207 9.24 -11.35 9.48
N TRP A 208 7.91 -11.52 9.55
CA TRP A 208 6.98 -10.65 8.82
C TRP A 208 6.91 -9.23 9.41
N GLY A 209 7.10 -9.08 10.72
CA GLY A 209 7.19 -7.78 11.38
C GLY A 209 8.38 -6.95 10.88
N SER A 210 9.48 -7.61 10.51
CA SER A 210 10.65 -6.93 9.93
C SER A 210 10.34 -6.25 8.60
N VAL A 211 9.38 -6.76 7.81
CA VAL A 211 8.94 -6.12 6.56
C VAL A 211 8.36 -4.74 6.83
N LEU A 212 7.53 -4.60 7.87
CA LEU A 212 6.98 -3.31 8.31
C LEU A 212 8.07 -2.42 8.92
N ALA A 213 8.93 -2.97 9.76
CA ALA A 213 10.01 -2.23 10.41
C ALA A 213 10.96 -1.60 9.37
N VAL A 214 11.29 -2.32 8.29
CA VAL A 214 12.09 -1.78 7.18
C VAL A 214 11.35 -0.65 6.45
N ASN A 215 10.03 -0.77 6.25
CA ASN A 215 9.23 0.27 5.61
C ASN A 215 9.24 1.57 6.45
N ASP A 216 9.02 1.46 7.76
CA ASP A 216 9.04 2.61 8.68
C ASP A 216 10.44 3.22 8.81
N TYR A 217 11.47 2.37 8.82
CA TYR A 217 12.87 2.79 8.79
C TYR A 217 13.20 3.57 7.52
N GLN A 218 12.72 3.13 6.35
CA GLN A 218 12.97 3.81 5.07
C GLN A 218 12.45 5.25 5.08
N VAL A 219 11.20 5.47 5.52
CA VAL A 219 10.63 6.82 5.67
C VAL A 219 11.47 7.67 6.63
N SER A 220 11.88 7.07 7.74
CA SER A 220 12.66 7.77 8.78
C SER A 220 14.07 8.13 8.31
N ARG A 221 14.72 7.22 7.57
CA ARG A 221 16.04 7.42 6.98
C ARG A 221 16.00 8.52 5.94
N PHE A 222 14.98 8.53 5.07
CA PHE A 222 14.81 9.58 4.08
C PHE A 222 14.54 10.95 4.73
N PHE A 223 13.69 11.00 5.76
CA PHE A 223 13.46 12.23 6.52
C PHE A 223 14.75 12.77 7.16
N ARG A 224 15.59 11.90 7.72
CA ARG A 224 16.90 12.30 8.26
C ARG A 224 17.84 12.86 7.19
N LYS A 225 17.79 12.34 5.95
CA LYS A 225 18.55 12.95 4.84
C LYS A 225 18.08 14.38 4.56
N ILE A 226 16.76 14.62 4.62
CA ILE A 226 16.19 15.96 4.46
C ILE A 226 16.67 16.89 5.58
N THR A 227 16.56 16.50 6.85
CA THR A 227 16.97 17.36 7.97
C THR A 227 18.47 17.66 7.94
N ALA A 228 19.31 16.65 7.70
CA ALA A 228 20.75 16.82 7.56
C ALA A 228 21.11 17.79 6.43
N HIS A 229 20.38 17.74 5.31
CA HIS A 229 20.57 18.65 4.19
C HIS A 229 20.31 20.13 4.55
N PHE A 230 19.39 20.37 5.49
CA PHE A 230 19.07 21.69 6.02
C PHE A 230 19.77 21.98 7.37
N CYS A 231 20.91 21.35 7.64
CA CYS A 231 21.70 21.53 8.86
C CYS A 231 20.85 21.34 10.15
N GLU A 232 19.99 20.33 10.14
CA GLU A 232 19.07 19.99 11.24
C GLU A 232 18.09 21.13 11.61
N THR A 233 17.85 22.10 10.71
CA THR A 233 16.95 23.23 10.95
C THR A 233 15.92 23.39 9.82
N LEU A 234 14.67 23.05 10.12
CA LEU A 234 13.54 23.19 9.19
C LEU A 234 12.57 24.33 9.54
N GLY A 235 12.78 25.02 10.67
CA GLY A 235 11.97 26.18 11.06
C GLY A 235 11.94 27.24 9.95
N ASP A 236 10.74 27.74 9.65
CA ASP A 236 10.45 28.73 8.61
C ASP A 236 10.83 28.33 7.16
N LYS A 237 11.26 27.08 6.95
CA LYS A 237 11.46 26.53 5.60
C LYS A 237 10.13 26.27 4.93
N ARG A 238 10.07 26.57 3.64
CA ARG A 238 8.94 26.22 2.79
C ARG A 238 9.30 24.99 1.96
N ILE A 239 8.63 23.87 2.20
CA ILE A 239 8.93 22.59 1.54
C ILE A 239 7.73 22.16 0.70
N ALA A 240 7.95 21.96 -0.60
CA ALA A 240 6.91 21.50 -1.51
C ALA A 240 6.88 19.97 -1.58
N LEU A 241 5.72 19.37 -1.34
CA LEU A 241 5.43 17.95 -1.56
C LEU A 241 4.75 17.79 -2.91
N PHE A 242 5.43 17.06 -3.79
CA PHE A 242 4.88 16.62 -5.07
C PHE A 242 4.27 15.22 -4.87
N GLY A 243 2.95 15.20 -4.77
CA GLY A 243 2.11 14.05 -4.49
C GLY A 243 1.93 13.75 -3.00
N CYS A 244 0.74 13.30 -2.61
CA CYS A 244 0.45 12.83 -1.25
C CYS A 244 -0.25 11.47 -1.20
N THR A 245 -0.74 10.98 -2.34
CA THR A 245 -1.32 9.63 -2.49
C THR A 245 -0.25 8.55 -2.25
N PHE A 246 -0.68 7.35 -1.83
CA PHE A 246 0.29 6.28 -1.53
C PHE A 246 0.97 5.72 -2.81
N LYS A 247 0.29 5.86 -3.96
CA LYS A 247 0.78 5.53 -5.31
C LYS A 247 0.05 6.35 -6.37
N ALA A 248 0.59 6.40 -7.59
CA ALA A 248 -0.10 6.99 -8.73
C ALA A 248 -1.44 6.29 -9.07
N GLY A 249 -2.41 7.06 -9.59
CA GLY A 249 -3.66 6.53 -10.15
C GLY A 249 -4.77 6.23 -9.12
N THR A 250 -4.63 6.69 -7.88
CA THR A 250 -5.65 6.57 -6.82
C THR A 250 -5.76 7.89 -6.04
N PRO A 251 -6.94 8.28 -5.52
CA PRO A 251 -7.07 9.42 -4.61
C PRO A 251 -6.68 9.08 -3.16
N ASP A 252 -6.38 7.81 -2.84
CA ASP A 252 -6.19 7.33 -1.48
C ASP A 252 -4.83 7.76 -0.88
N VAL A 253 -4.88 8.25 0.36
CA VAL A 253 -3.74 8.74 1.16
C VAL A 253 -3.49 7.89 2.41
N CYS A 254 -4.29 6.84 2.65
CA CYS A 254 -4.14 5.95 3.79
C CYS A 254 -2.75 5.31 3.84
N ASP A 255 -2.13 5.32 5.03
CA ASP A 255 -0.76 4.82 5.26
C ASP A 255 0.28 5.36 4.25
N SER A 256 0.03 6.52 3.61
CA SER A 256 0.96 7.10 2.64
C SER A 256 2.23 7.63 3.34
N PRO A 257 3.44 7.26 2.87
CA PRO A 257 4.68 7.84 3.36
C PRO A 257 4.75 9.36 3.28
N ALA A 258 4.04 9.96 2.31
CA ALA A 258 3.98 11.41 2.13
C ALA A 258 3.32 12.11 3.32
N ILE A 259 2.28 11.49 3.91
CA ILE A 259 1.60 12.00 5.10
C ILE A 259 2.57 12.01 6.27
N THR A 260 3.31 10.92 6.49
CA THR A 260 4.30 10.86 7.57
C THR A 260 5.44 11.85 7.39
N ILE A 261 5.93 12.06 6.17
CA ILE A 261 6.92 13.11 5.90
C ILE A 261 6.33 14.48 6.21
N CYS A 262 5.12 14.78 5.72
CA CYS A 262 4.43 16.05 5.97
C CYS A 262 4.27 16.33 7.47
N SER A 263 3.74 15.37 8.22
CA SER A 263 3.54 15.49 9.66
C SER A 263 4.85 15.75 10.40
N ARG A 264 5.95 15.13 10.00
CA ARG A 264 7.27 15.38 10.60
C ARG A 264 7.81 16.76 10.25
N LEU A 265 7.68 17.21 9.00
CA LEU A 265 8.05 18.57 8.59
C LEU A 265 7.29 19.64 9.40
N VAL A 266 5.98 19.44 9.60
CA VAL A 266 5.14 20.35 10.40
C VAL A 266 5.57 20.37 11.87
N LYS A 267 5.91 19.21 12.46
CA LYS A 267 6.47 19.13 13.83
C LYS A 267 7.76 19.93 13.96
N GLU A 268 8.61 19.90 12.93
CA GLU A 268 9.86 20.67 12.83
C GLU A 268 9.65 22.14 12.39
N LYS A 269 8.40 22.64 12.46
CA LYS A 269 8.02 24.03 12.17
C LYS A 269 8.25 24.50 10.74
N ALA A 270 8.35 23.57 9.78
CA ALA A 270 8.32 23.92 8.36
C ALA A 270 6.90 24.29 7.91
N THR A 271 6.81 25.11 6.87
CA THR A 271 5.60 25.29 6.06
C THR A 271 5.64 24.31 4.90
N VAL A 272 4.63 23.46 4.79
CA VAL A 272 4.52 22.45 3.73
C VAL A 272 3.48 22.89 2.70
N THR A 273 3.85 22.86 1.42
CA THR A 273 2.92 23.04 0.32
C THR A 273 2.71 21.73 -0.41
N ILE A 274 1.45 21.39 -0.73
CA ILE A 274 1.10 20.09 -1.30
C ILE A 274 0.44 20.32 -2.64
N TYR A 275 0.91 19.57 -3.64
CA TYR A 275 0.20 19.39 -4.89
C TYR A 275 0.05 17.90 -5.19
N ASP A 276 -1.19 17.46 -5.36
CA ASP A 276 -1.55 16.15 -5.89
C ASP A 276 -2.87 16.32 -6.68
N PRO A 277 -2.93 15.89 -7.95
CA PRO A 277 -4.10 16.10 -8.79
C PRO A 277 -5.29 15.19 -8.44
N LEU A 278 -5.08 14.09 -7.71
CA LEU A 278 -6.12 13.09 -7.42
C LEU A 278 -6.53 13.05 -5.95
N ALA A 279 -5.61 13.32 -5.01
CA ALA A 279 -5.92 13.28 -3.59
C ALA A 279 -7.00 14.30 -3.20
N ARG A 280 -7.80 13.93 -2.20
CA ARG A 280 -8.78 14.82 -1.59
C ARG A 280 -8.11 15.63 -0.50
N LYS A 281 -8.25 16.96 -0.58
CA LYS A 281 -7.63 17.90 0.36
C LYS A 281 -8.03 17.63 1.81
N ASP A 282 -9.32 17.48 2.08
CA ASP A 282 -9.83 17.33 3.45
C ASP A 282 -9.36 16.01 4.07
N GLU A 283 -9.47 14.89 3.34
CA GLU A 283 -8.95 13.58 3.77
C GLU A 283 -7.43 13.62 4.03
N THR A 284 -6.68 14.34 3.19
CA THR A 284 -5.23 14.54 3.38
C THR A 284 -4.94 15.31 4.67
N PHE A 285 -5.68 16.39 4.92
CA PHE A 285 -5.48 17.25 6.10
C PHE A 285 -5.86 16.51 7.38
N ASP A 286 -6.93 15.72 7.35
CA ASP A 286 -7.35 14.87 8.46
C ASP A 286 -6.30 13.80 8.77
N ALA A 287 -5.76 13.14 7.73
CA ALA A 287 -4.71 12.14 7.90
C ALA A 287 -3.43 12.73 8.53
N ILE A 288 -3.02 13.93 8.10
CA ILE A 288 -1.87 14.64 8.68
C ILE A 288 -2.16 15.03 10.14
N SER A 289 -3.35 15.59 10.40
CA SER A 289 -3.78 16.01 11.74
C SER A 289 -3.84 14.82 12.71
N GLY A 290 -4.28 13.65 12.25
CA GLY A 290 -4.27 12.41 13.02
C GLY A 290 -2.86 12.05 13.52
N GLN A 291 -1.83 12.14 12.66
CA GLN A 291 -0.43 11.89 13.05
C GLN A 291 0.19 13.01 13.93
N LEU A 292 -0.49 14.15 14.04
CA LEU A 292 -0.18 15.26 14.93
C LEU A 292 -0.99 15.23 16.25
N GLY A 293 -1.63 14.10 16.56
CA GLY A 293 -2.43 13.93 17.78
C GLY A 293 -3.74 14.71 17.77
N GLY A 294 -4.33 14.91 16.58
CA GLY A 294 -5.57 15.68 16.40
C GLY A 294 -5.37 17.20 16.35
N THR A 295 -4.12 17.67 16.38
CA THR A 295 -3.83 19.11 16.22
C THR A 295 -4.10 19.54 14.78
N SER A 296 -4.86 20.62 14.61
CA SER A 296 -5.09 21.21 13.29
C SER A 296 -3.76 21.57 12.62
N VAL A 297 -3.62 21.21 11.34
CA VAL A 297 -2.49 21.63 10.50
C VAL A 297 -2.37 23.14 10.30
N GLY A 298 -3.43 23.90 10.63
CA GLY A 298 -3.43 25.37 10.63
C GLY A 298 -3.00 25.98 9.30
N GLN A 299 -2.14 26.99 9.37
CA GLN A 299 -1.54 27.63 8.18
C GLN A 299 -0.21 26.97 7.73
N GLN A 300 0.24 25.92 8.43
CA GLN A 300 1.51 25.27 8.11
C GLN A 300 1.40 24.32 6.93
N VAL A 301 0.20 23.86 6.56
CA VAL A 301 -0.03 23.02 5.39
C VAL A 301 -0.91 23.76 4.39
N ILE A 302 -0.39 23.98 3.18
CA ILE A 302 -1.04 24.77 2.13
C ILE A 302 -1.28 23.87 0.92
N TRP A 303 -2.54 23.78 0.49
CA TRP A 303 -2.89 23.09 -0.75
C TRP A 303 -2.70 24.02 -1.94
N CYS A 304 -2.04 23.56 -2.99
CA CYS A 304 -1.76 24.33 -4.19
C CYS A 304 -2.48 23.72 -5.41
N ALA A 305 -2.77 24.55 -6.42
CA ALA A 305 -3.46 24.13 -7.65
C ALA A 305 -2.50 23.61 -8.74
N SER A 306 -1.19 23.80 -8.57
CA SER A 306 -0.18 23.30 -9.52
C SER A 306 1.17 23.00 -8.83
N PRO A 307 2.04 22.18 -9.44
CA PRO A 307 3.40 21.95 -8.94
C PRO A 307 4.21 23.25 -8.87
N ALA A 308 4.02 24.15 -9.85
CA ALA A 308 4.72 25.42 -9.92
C ALA A 308 4.34 26.37 -8.76
N GLU A 309 3.06 26.40 -8.38
CA GLU A 309 2.59 27.15 -7.22
C GLU A 309 3.12 26.57 -5.90
N ALA A 310 3.12 25.23 -5.77
CA ALA A 310 3.66 24.56 -4.60
C ALA A 310 5.15 24.88 -4.41
N ALA A 311 5.93 24.86 -5.49
CA ALA A 311 7.36 25.12 -5.47
C ALA A 311 7.74 26.62 -5.39
N ALA A 312 6.82 27.54 -5.71
CA ALA A 312 7.12 28.97 -5.66
C ALA A 312 7.56 29.40 -4.25
N GLY A 313 8.76 29.99 -4.17
CA GLY A 313 9.38 30.42 -2.91
C GLY A 313 9.79 29.28 -1.97
N ALA A 314 9.76 28.01 -2.42
CA ALA A 314 10.18 26.87 -1.62
C ALA A 314 11.72 26.79 -1.50
N ASP A 315 12.18 26.27 -0.36
CA ASP A 315 13.57 25.93 -0.08
C ASP A 315 13.91 24.52 -0.59
N GLY A 316 12.91 23.63 -0.66
CA GLY A 316 13.07 22.27 -1.17
C GLY A 316 11.79 21.69 -1.78
N ILE A 317 11.96 20.77 -2.73
CA ILE A 317 10.90 19.92 -3.29
C ILE A 317 11.15 18.48 -2.83
N ILE A 318 10.10 17.77 -2.42
CA ILE A 318 10.13 16.33 -2.16
C ILE A 318 9.13 15.65 -3.10
N ILE A 319 9.63 14.73 -3.92
CA ILE A 319 8.79 13.90 -4.79
C ILE A 319 8.38 12.66 -4.01
N CYS A 320 7.12 12.63 -3.59
CA CYS A 320 6.58 11.56 -2.76
C CYS A 320 5.77 10.52 -3.54
N THR A 321 5.23 10.89 -4.70
CA THR A 321 4.40 10.00 -5.54
C THR A 321 4.93 9.96 -6.96
N ASN A 322 4.89 8.79 -7.59
CA ASN A 322 5.42 8.54 -8.92
C ASN A 322 4.45 8.98 -10.05
N LEU A 323 3.93 10.20 -9.98
CA LEU A 323 3.03 10.74 -11.01
C LEU A 323 3.84 11.10 -12.27
N ASP A 324 3.31 10.73 -13.45
CA ASP A 324 4.00 10.96 -14.73
C ASP A 324 4.23 12.45 -15.03
N GLU A 325 3.31 13.33 -14.61
CA GLU A 325 3.44 14.78 -14.76
C GLU A 325 4.75 15.31 -14.16
N PHE A 326 5.20 14.76 -13.03
CA PHE A 326 6.42 15.21 -12.36
C PHE A 326 7.68 14.89 -13.15
N LYS A 327 7.65 13.93 -14.08
CA LYS A 327 8.82 13.56 -14.89
C LYS A 327 9.18 14.63 -15.92
N THR A 328 8.19 15.42 -16.37
CA THR A 328 8.32 16.30 -17.54
C THR A 328 8.09 17.78 -17.21
N LEU A 329 8.12 18.16 -15.93
CA LEU A 329 7.98 19.56 -15.53
C LEU A 329 9.14 20.42 -16.05
N ASP A 330 8.87 21.71 -16.29
CA ASP A 330 9.92 22.71 -16.55
C ASP A 330 10.64 23.06 -15.24
N TYR A 331 11.58 22.19 -14.87
CA TYR A 331 12.37 22.35 -13.66
C TYR A 331 13.29 23.58 -13.69
N ALA A 332 13.62 24.13 -14.85
CA ALA A 332 14.40 25.37 -14.93
C ALA A 332 13.55 26.56 -14.48
N LYS A 333 12.29 26.63 -14.93
CA LYS A 333 11.34 27.64 -14.48
C LYS A 333 10.96 27.48 -13.00
N ILE A 334 10.75 26.25 -12.54
CA ILE A 334 10.52 25.95 -11.13
C ILE A 334 11.73 26.38 -10.29
N TYR A 335 12.93 26.02 -10.70
CA TYR A 335 14.15 26.45 -10.02
C TYR A 335 14.18 27.98 -9.92
N ALA A 336 13.90 28.72 -11.00
CA ALA A 336 13.94 30.18 -10.98
C ALA A 336 12.99 30.82 -9.95
N SER A 337 11.86 30.18 -9.60
CA SER A 337 10.91 30.69 -8.62
C SER A 337 11.20 30.27 -7.16
N MET A 338 12.16 29.35 -6.94
CA MET A 338 12.53 28.83 -5.62
C MET A 338 13.58 29.69 -4.91
N ARG A 339 13.62 29.60 -3.58
CA ARG A 339 14.69 30.18 -2.75
C ARG A 339 16.02 29.47 -3.02
N LYS A 340 17.14 30.14 -2.70
CA LYS A 340 18.49 29.61 -2.91
C LYS A 340 19.23 29.40 -1.59
N PRO A 341 20.00 28.30 -1.46
CA PRO A 341 20.11 27.17 -2.40
C PRO A 341 18.82 26.34 -2.49
N ALA A 342 18.45 25.91 -3.70
CA ALA A 342 17.23 25.11 -3.92
C ALA A 342 17.55 23.61 -3.89
N SER A 343 16.77 22.84 -3.14
CA SER A 343 16.99 21.40 -2.97
C SER A 343 15.87 20.57 -3.61
N LEU A 344 16.19 19.39 -4.09
CA LEU A 344 15.22 18.42 -4.59
C LEU A 344 15.53 17.03 -4.01
N PHE A 345 14.53 16.43 -3.37
CA PHE A 345 14.59 15.10 -2.77
C PHE A 345 13.67 14.16 -3.55
N ASP A 346 14.24 13.26 -4.34
CA ASP A 346 13.47 12.30 -5.14
C ASP A 346 13.27 10.99 -4.38
N GLY A 347 12.08 10.83 -3.80
CA GLY A 347 11.66 9.63 -3.08
C GLY A 347 11.19 8.49 -3.99
N ARG A 348 11.11 8.70 -5.30
CA ARG A 348 10.50 7.75 -6.26
C ARG A 348 11.37 7.41 -7.45
N LEU A 349 12.54 8.02 -7.59
CA LEU A 349 13.51 7.77 -8.66
C LEU A 349 12.94 8.02 -10.06
N ILE A 350 12.15 9.09 -10.22
CA ILE A 350 11.40 9.37 -11.47
C ILE A 350 11.97 10.53 -12.29
N VAL A 351 12.88 11.34 -11.75
CA VAL A 351 13.44 12.51 -12.46
C VAL A 351 14.91 12.30 -12.87
N ASP A 352 15.36 13.05 -13.88
CA ASP A 352 16.78 13.07 -14.28
C ASP A 352 17.60 13.91 -13.29
N HIS A 353 18.20 13.24 -12.31
CA HIS A 353 19.03 13.88 -11.28
C HIS A 353 20.20 14.67 -11.86
N ARG A 354 20.83 14.19 -12.95
CA ARG A 354 21.99 14.88 -13.56
C ARG A 354 21.56 16.16 -14.25
N HIS A 355 20.42 16.14 -14.93
CA HIS A 355 19.85 17.35 -15.52
C HIS A 355 19.52 18.39 -14.45
N LEU A 356 18.88 17.97 -13.34
CA LEU A 356 18.54 18.86 -12.24
C LEU A 356 19.76 19.49 -11.57
N MET A 357 20.84 18.73 -11.38
CA MET A 357 22.11 19.28 -10.86
C MET A 357 22.71 20.32 -11.81
N LYS A 358 22.60 20.14 -13.13
CA LYS A 358 23.05 21.15 -14.13
C LYS A 358 22.24 22.44 -14.08
N ILE A 359 20.95 22.37 -13.75
CA ILE A 359 20.10 23.57 -13.51
C ILE A 359 20.57 24.32 -12.25
N GLY A 360 21.09 23.58 -11.27
CA GLY A 360 21.62 24.13 -10.01
C GLY A 360 20.92 23.60 -8.75
N PHE A 361 20.04 22.59 -8.87
CA PHE A 361 19.49 21.94 -7.69
C PHE A 361 20.57 21.17 -6.92
N ARG A 362 20.45 21.21 -5.59
CA ARG A 362 21.07 20.19 -4.75
C ARG A 362 20.14 18.98 -4.73
N VAL A 363 20.60 17.85 -5.26
CA VAL A 363 19.74 16.68 -5.48
C VAL A 363 20.12 15.56 -4.52
N GLU A 364 19.12 15.02 -3.86
CA GLU A 364 19.18 13.81 -3.05
C GLU A 364 18.12 12.84 -3.55
N ALA A 365 18.41 11.55 -3.57
CA ALA A 365 17.45 10.54 -3.99
C ALA A 365 17.62 9.24 -3.22
N VAL A 366 16.58 8.41 -3.24
CA VAL A 366 16.60 7.07 -2.63
C VAL A 366 17.53 6.15 -3.43
N GLY A 367 18.46 5.47 -2.76
CA GLY A 367 19.22 4.37 -3.36
C GLY A 367 20.29 4.73 -4.36
N VAL A 368 20.67 6.01 -4.45
CA VAL A 368 21.75 6.50 -5.32
C VAL A 368 22.64 7.47 -4.55
N SER A 369 23.95 7.34 -4.71
CA SER A 369 24.91 8.37 -4.33
C SER A 369 25.12 9.31 -5.52
N LEU A 370 24.88 10.60 -5.31
CA LEU A 370 24.99 11.65 -6.33
C LEU A 370 26.21 12.56 -6.10
N GLN A 371 27.14 12.12 -5.24
CA GLN A 371 28.39 12.83 -4.92
C GLN A 371 29.40 12.79 -6.07
#